data_AF-A0A9J7AN89-F1
#
_entry.id   AF-A0A9J7AN89-F1
#
_cell.length_a   1.000
_cell.length_b   1.000
_cell.length_c   1.000
_cell.angle_alpha   90.00
_cell.angle_beta   90.00
_cell.angle_gamma   90.00
#
_symmetry.space_group_name_H-M   'P 1'
#
loop_
_entity.id
_entity.type
_entity.pdbx_description
1 polymer ?
#
loop_
_entity_poly.entity_id
_entity_poly.type
_entity_poly.pdbx_seq_one_letter_code
_entity_poly.pdbx_strand_id
1 'polypeptide(L)'
;MRAASLLLAGGMLVLAMVGPAPAATIREGAAAVLERAESRETALGTLIFYDPEADLAGGEGGQPYGAGDREWAESCLAIYDLYRQLGGEKPDGRLHFRRDGGRFFIAVSGAPGRWFDSRDAALSDLLRLLLIRSGTVAESLTSAARSASPNASLAALSSALDRVLLDEISPVILSPGEVRTLQFDDADIAVGTKGLKVRTDSGESGGVSAAVSPASIGTGSRQFVLGFREGRYFRPVSEREVTVRDGMAREAATADEPVQTAAVPLQDGVTAAIASSGEIMRYTVPVSEGGQISVTSTGPSDVEAVLWASDGTVVARDDDGGDGYNFALEADLEAGSYTLEVRHCCAGTGPFGLTVSQQ
;
A
#
# COMPACT_ATOMS: atom_id res chain seq x y z
N MET A 1 14.02 -4.19 -8.80
CA MET A 1 14.24 -5.64 -8.97
C MET A 1 15.73 -5.97 -9.06
N ARG A 2 16.31 -6.68 -8.09
CA ARG A 2 17.66 -7.29 -8.21
C ARG A 2 17.55 -8.78 -7.92
N ALA A 3 18.14 -9.60 -8.77
CA ALA A 3 18.29 -11.02 -8.54
C ALA A 3 19.07 -11.25 -7.25
N ALA A 4 18.69 -12.27 -6.48
CA ALA A 4 19.56 -12.81 -5.46
C ALA A 4 20.85 -13.23 -6.19
N SER A 5 22.01 -12.72 -5.80
CA SER A 5 23.26 -13.26 -6.30
C SER A 5 23.64 -14.47 -5.42
N LEU A 6 23.25 -15.68 -5.83
CA LEU A 6 23.91 -16.91 -5.38
C LEU A 6 25.37 -16.83 -5.83
N LEU A 7 26.27 -16.63 -4.87
CA LEU A 7 27.70 -16.87 -5.03
C LEU A 7 28.02 -18.31 -4.62
N LEU A 8 28.78 -19.00 -5.47
CA LEU A 8 29.35 -20.30 -5.14
C LEU A 8 30.51 -20.14 -4.16
N ALA A 9 30.39 -20.78 -3.00
CA ALA A 9 31.53 -21.37 -2.31
C ALA A 9 31.07 -22.67 -1.62
N GLY A 10 31.29 -23.81 -2.28
CA GLY A 10 31.26 -25.13 -1.64
C GLY A 10 29.91 -25.60 -1.09
N GLY A 11 28.94 -25.91 -1.96
CA GLY A 11 27.82 -26.82 -1.67
C GLY A 11 26.81 -26.39 -0.58
N MET A 12 26.99 -25.25 0.06
CA MET A 12 26.12 -24.77 1.14
C MET A 12 25.91 -23.26 0.95
N LEU A 13 24.64 -22.85 0.91
CA LEU A 13 24.22 -21.50 0.55
C LEU A 13 23.74 -20.77 1.81
N VAL A 14 24.25 -19.57 2.08
CA VAL A 14 23.72 -18.67 3.10
C VAL A 14 23.07 -17.50 2.36
N LEU A 15 21.77 -17.29 2.57
CA LEU A 15 21.08 -16.09 2.11
C LEU A 15 21.42 -14.94 3.07
N ALA A 16 22.06 -13.88 2.56
CA ALA A 16 22.17 -12.63 3.31
C ALA A 16 20.99 -11.74 2.90
N MET A 17 20.02 -11.58 3.80
CA MET A 17 18.93 -10.60 3.68
C MET A 17 19.50 -9.18 3.68
N VAL A 18 19.82 -8.63 2.50
CA VAL A 18 20.05 -7.19 2.31
C VAL A 18 18.77 -6.62 1.72
N GLY A 19 18.05 -5.84 2.54
CA GLY A 19 16.69 -5.36 2.26
C GLY A 19 16.55 -4.52 0.99
N PRO A 20 15.38 -4.56 0.31
CA PRO A 20 15.12 -3.79 -0.90
C PRO A 20 14.62 -2.36 -0.60
N ALA A 21 14.75 -1.48 -1.59
CA ALA A 21 13.97 -0.24 -1.67
C ALA A 21 12.48 -0.57 -1.86
N PRO A 22 11.54 0.18 -1.25
CA PRO A 22 10.12 -0.14 -1.22
C PRO A 22 9.47 0.02 -2.61
N ALA A 23 8.67 -0.96 -3.03
CA ALA A 23 7.70 -0.80 -4.12
C ALA A 23 6.44 -0.11 -3.57
N ALA A 24 5.78 0.74 -4.36
CA ALA A 24 4.64 1.52 -3.87
C ALA A 24 3.34 0.69 -3.75
N THR A 25 3.22 -0.40 -4.52
CA THR A 25 2.03 -1.30 -4.51
C THR A 25 2.38 -2.79 -4.66
N ILE A 26 1.46 -3.69 -4.30
CA ILE A 26 1.61 -5.14 -4.50
C ILE A 26 1.76 -5.44 -5.99
N ARG A 27 0.95 -4.77 -6.83
CA ARG A 27 0.98 -4.92 -8.28
C ARG A 27 2.33 -4.54 -8.88
N GLU A 28 3.00 -3.50 -8.41
CA GLU A 28 4.35 -3.14 -8.88
C GLU A 28 5.38 -4.21 -8.51
N GLY A 29 5.32 -4.72 -7.29
CA GLY A 29 6.16 -5.84 -6.86
C GLY A 29 5.96 -7.07 -7.74
N ALA A 30 4.70 -7.42 -8.02
CA ALA A 30 4.33 -8.55 -8.87
C ALA A 30 4.69 -8.35 -10.35
N ALA A 31 4.49 -7.16 -10.90
CA ALA A 31 4.86 -6.82 -12.27
C ALA A 31 6.36 -6.95 -12.47
N ALA A 32 7.15 -6.49 -11.50
CA ALA A 32 8.58 -6.72 -11.51
C ALA A 32 8.85 -8.23 -11.65
N VAL A 33 8.23 -9.12 -10.85
CA VAL A 33 8.45 -10.59 -10.89
C VAL A 33 8.38 -11.15 -12.31
N LEU A 34 7.42 -10.66 -13.11
CA LEU A 34 7.19 -11.09 -14.48
C LEU A 34 8.14 -10.43 -15.49
N GLU A 35 8.58 -9.19 -15.24
CA GLU A 35 9.49 -8.43 -16.13
C GLU A 35 10.94 -8.90 -16.08
N ARG A 36 11.34 -9.70 -15.07
CA ARG A 36 12.62 -10.43 -15.07
C ARG A 36 12.65 -11.34 -16.30
N ALA A 37 13.37 -10.92 -17.33
CA ALA A 37 13.55 -11.63 -18.59
C ALA A 37 13.85 -13.12 -18.32
N GLU A 38 13.09 -14.02 -18.94
CA GLU A 38 13.49 -15.42 -18.96
C GLU A 38 14.81 -15.51 -19.73
N SER A 39 15.90 -15.87 -19.05
CA SER A 39 17.10 -16.19 -19.78
C SER A 39 16.81 -17.34 -20.74
N ARG A 40 17.44 -17.31 -21.92
CA ARG A 40 17.42 -18.46 -22.85
C ARG A 40 18.32 -19.60 -22.36
N GLU A 41 18.79 -19.53 -21.11
CA GLU A 41 19.71 -20.49 -20.53
C GLU A 41 18.96 -21.77 -20.15
N THR A 42 19.62 -22.91 -20.37
CA THR A 42 19.01 -24.22 -20.20
C THR A 42 18.76 -24.53 -18.73
N ALA A 43 17.49 -24.75 -18.37
CA ALA A 43 17.14 -25.41 -17.12
C ALA A 43 17.55 -26.89 -17.17
N LEU A 44 18.12 -27.41 -16.08
CA LEU A 44 18.44 -28.83 -15.96
C LEU A 44 17.22 -29.66 -15.53
N GLY A 45 16.11 -29.00 -15.18
CA GLY A 45 14.94 -29.67 -14.66
C GLY A 45 15.15 -30.15 -13.23
N THR A 46 15.98 -29.44 -12.46
CA THR A 46 16.32 -29.82 -11.09
C THR A 46 15.19 -29.41 -10.14
N LEU A 47 14.83 -30.30 -9.22
CA LEU A 47 13.94 -29.94 -8.12
C LEU A 47 14.74 -29.10 -7.12
N ILE A 48 14.39 -27.83 -6.98
CA ILE A 48 15.00 -26.92 -6.00
C ILE A 48 14.09 -26.85 -4.78
N PHE A 49 14.66 -26.88 -3.58
CA PHE A 49 13.97 -26.59 -2.34
C PHE A 49 14.36 -25.21 -1.80
N TYR A 50 13.46 -24.61 -1.03
CA TYR A 50 13.74 -23.53 -0.09
C TYR A 50 13.19 -23.91 1.28
N ASP A 51 14.02 -23.73 2.31
CA ASP A 51 13.71 -23.96 3.71
C ASP A 51 13.54 -22.59 4.41
N PRO A 52 12.29 -22.16 4.67
CA PRO A 52 12.04 -20.87 5.30
C PRO A 52 12.60 -20.75 6.73
N GLU A 53 12.73 -21.86 7.46
CA GLU A 53 13.23 -21.85 8.83
C GLU A 53 14.73 -21.63 8.87
N ALA A 54 15.46 -22.40 8.06
CA ALA A 54 16.92 -22.33 7.95
C ALA A 54 17.42 -21.23 7.01
N ASP A 55 16.53 -20.60 6.25
CA ASP A 55 16.84 -19.65 5.17
C ASP A 55 17.84 -20.22 4.16
N LEU A 56 17.58 -21.47 3.75
CA LEU A 56 18.47 -22.27 2.93
C LEU A 56 17.77 -22.72 1.64
N ALA A 57 18.43 -22.56 0.49
CA ALA A 57 17.95 -23.08 -0.78
C ALA A 57 19.01 -23.97 -1.45
N GLY A 58 18.55 -24.92 -2.27
CA GLY A 58 19.45 -25.76 -3.06
C GLY A 58 18.72 -26.79 -3.90
N GLY A 59 19.46 -27.53 -4.73
CA GLY A 59 18.93 -28.71 -5.40
C GLY A 59 18.64 -29.83 -4.39
N GLU A 60 17.49 -30.47 -4.54
CA GLU A 60 17.06 -31.56 -3.67
C GLU A 60 18.12 -32.67 -3.64
N GLY A 61 18.49 -33.13 -2.44
CA GLY A 61 19.56 -34.13 -2.27
C GLY A 61 20.95 -33.67 -2.75
N GLY A 62 21.19 -32.36 -2.90
CA GLY A 62 22.47 -31.82 -3.37
C GLY A 62 22.68 -31.90 -4.88
N GLN A 63 21.61 -32.12 -5.66
CA GLN A 63 21.70 -32.16 -7.12
C GLN A 63 22.17 -30.82 -7.69
N PRO A 64 23.01 -30.83 -8.75
CA PRO A 64 23.40 -29.60 -9.43
C PRO A 64 22.19 -28.99 -10.13
N TYR A 65 22.10 -27.65 -10.15
CA TYR A 65 21.05 -26.91 -10.83
C TYR A 65 21.66 -25.87 -11.78
N GLY A 66 20.94 -25.58 -12.87
CA GLY A 66 21.35 -24.60 -13.87
C GLY A 66 20.79 -23.21 -13.56
N ALA A 67 21.20 -22.23 -14.37
CA ALA A 67 20.68 -20.86 -14.28
C ALA A 67 19.16 -20.78 -14.48
N GLY A 68 18.60 -21.56 -15.42
CA GLY A 68 17.16 -21.61 -15.64
C GLY A 68 16.35 -22.21 -14.47
N ASP A 69 16.93 -23.14 -13.70
CA ASP A 69 16.31 -23.66 -12.48
C ASP A 69 16.36 -22.61 -11.37
N ARG A 70 17.52 -21.96 -11.22
CA ARG A 70 17.75 -20.87 -10.25
C ARG A 70 16.82 -19.69 -10.47
N GLU A 71 16.68 -19.20 -11.71
CA GLU A 71 15.77 -18.09 -12.04
C GLU A 71 14.32 -18.40 -11.69
N TRP A 72 13.89 -19.66 -11.90
CA TRP A 72 12.57 -20.10 -11.51
C TRP A 72 12.38 -20.05 -9.98
N ALA A 73 13.35 -20.58 -9.23
CA ALA A 73 13.33 -20.52 -7.77
C ALA A 73 13.32 -19.07 -7.26
N GLU A 74 14.16 -18.18 -7.81
CA GLU A 74 14.19 -16.76 -7.45
C GLU A 74 12.87 -16.04 -7.73
N SER A 75 12.13 -16.45 -8.76
CA SER A 75 10.79 -15.92 -9.06
C SER A 75 9.78 -16.34 -8.00
N CYS A 76 9.83 -17.61 -7.58
CA CYS A 76 8.97 -18.12 -6.52
C CYS A 76 9.30 -17.49 -5.16
N LEU A 77 10.58 -17.27 -4.86
CA LEU A 77 11.01 -16.59 -3.65
C LEU A 77 10.57 -15.13 -3.61
N ALA A 78 10.54 -14.42 -4.74
CA ALA A 78 9.99 -13.08 -4.79
C ALA A 78 8.48 -13.04 -4.43
N ILE A 79 7.72 -14.07 -4.83
CA ILE A 79 6.30 -14.21 -4.42
C ILE A 79 6.19 -14.53 -2.94
N TYR A 80 7.07 -15.38 -2.42
CA TYR A 80 7.15 -15.68 -0.99
C TYR A 80 7.47 -14.42 -0.18
N ASP A 81 8.41 -13.59 -0.63
CA ASP A 81 8.75 -12.31 0.01
C ASP A 81 7.56 -11.34 0.01
N LEU A 82 6.80 -11.27 -1.08
CA LEU A 82 5.57 -10.48 -1.16
C LEU A 82 4.54 -10.98 -0.14
N TYR A 83 4.32 -12.28 -0.05
CA TYR A 83 3.46 -12.90 0.96
C TYR A 83 3.90 -12.55 2.39
N ARG A 84 5.22 -12.57 2.67
CA ARG A 84 5.79 -12.19 3.96
C ARG A 84 5.57 -10.70 4.28
N GLN A 85 5.62 -9.81 3.28
CA GLN A 85 5.30 -8.39 3.43
C GLN A 85 3.82 -8.14 3.76
N LEU A 86 2.93 -9.03 3.31
CA LEU A 86 1.50 -9.00 3.63
C LEU A 86 1.16 -9.59 5.02
N GLY A 87 2.17 -9.84 5.85
CA GLY A 87 2.00 -10.32 7.23
C GLY A 87 1.87 -11.84 7.36
N GLY A 88 2.06 -12.61 6.29
CA GLY A 88 2.01 -14.06 6.34
C GLY A 88 3.19 -14.67 7.07
N GLU A 89 2.97 -15.76 7.82
CA GLU A 89 3.95 -16.53 8.60
C GLU A 89 4.94 -17.33 7.74
N LYS A 90 5.91 -18.01 8.37
CA LYS A 90 6.72 -19.00 7.64
C LYS A 90 5.90 -20.29 7.50
N PRO A 91 5.76 -20.87 6.30
CA PRO A 91 5.11 -22.16 6.14
C PRO A 91 5.86 -23.25 6.92
N ASP A 92 5.10 -24.20 7.49
CA ASP A 92 5.65 -25.36 8.20
C ASP A 92 6.26 -26.35 7.18
N GLY A 93 7.56 -26.19 6.93
CA GLY A 93 8.36 -27.02 6.04
C GLY A 93 8.80 -26.33 4.74
N ARG A 94 9.38 -27.14 3.85
CA ARG A 94 10.05 -26.62 2.64
C ARG A 94 9.09 -26.31 1.50
N LEU A 95 9.47 -25.30 0.71
CA LEU A 95 8.91 -25.02 -0.60
C LEU A 95 9.73 -25.75 -1.65
N HIS A 96 9.09 -26.27 -2.69
CA HIS A 96 9.78 -26.93 -3.79
C HIS A 96 9.36 -26.36 -5.15
N PHE A 97 10.33 -26.17 -6.02
CA PHE A 97 10.18 -25.53 -7.31
C PHE A 97 10.91 -26.33 -8.39
N ARG A 98 10.30 -26.49 -9.56
CA ARG A 98 10.97 -27.11 -10.71
C ARG A 98 10.47 -26.51 -12.02
N ARG A 99 11.36 -26.30 -12.98
CA ARG A 99 11.02 -25.90 -14.35
C ARG A 99 11.49 -27.00 -15.30
N ASP A 100 10.58 -27.59 -16.07
CA ASP A 100 10.92 -28.69 -16.96
C ASP A 100 10.04 -28.65 -18.22
N GLY A 101 10.65 -28.74 -19.41
CA GLY A 101 9.93 -28.75 -20.68
C GLY A 101 8.98 -27.56 -20.92
N GLY A 102 9.30 -26.37 -20.39
CA GLY A 102 8.45 -25.17 -20.47
C GLY A 102 7.29 -25.15 -19.48
N ARG A 103 7.16 -26.15 -18.61
CA ARG A 103 6.18 -26.21 -17.53
C ARG A 103 6.82 -25.85 -16.19
N PHE A 104 6.00 -25.40 -15.28
CA PHE A 104 6.42 -24.85 -13.98
C PHE A 104 5.75 -25.63 -12.86
N PHE A 105 6.54 -26.11 -11.93
CA PHE A 105 6.10 -26.86 -10.76
C PHE A 105 6.30 -26.04 -9.50
N ILE A 106 5.27 -26.03 -8.66
CA ILE A 106 5.32 -25.52 -7.29
C ILE A 106 4.77 -26.58 -6.33
N ALA A 107 5.37 -26.68 -5.16
CA ALA A 107 4.82 -27.40 -4.02
C ALA A 107 5.12 -26.66 -2.73
N VAL A 108 4.10 -26.49 -1.90
CA VAL A 108 4.21 -25.94 -0.56
C VAL A 108 3.96 -27.09 0.41
N SER A 109 4.75 -27.17 1.48
CA SER A 109 4.57 -28.20 2.51
C SER A 109 3.10 -28.28 2.98
N GLY A 110 2.59 -29.52 3.06
CA GLY A 110 1.19 -29.79 3.39
C GLY A 110 0.17 -29.49 2.28
N ALA A 111 0.59 -29.15 1.06
CA ALA A 111 -0.26 -29.08 -0.14
C ALA A 111 0.26 -30.02 -1.24
N PRO A 112 -0.63 -30.55 -2.12
CA PRO A 112 -0.18 -31.29 -3.28
C PRO A 112 0.57 -30.38 -4.24
N GLY A 113 1.73 -30.84 -4.73
CA GLY A 113 2.47 -30.14 -5.77
C GLY A 113 1.71 -30.13 -7.10
N ARG A 114 1.84 -29.05 -7.87
CA ARG A 114 1.09 -28.83 -9.12
C ARG A 114 2.00 -28.33 -10.23
N TRP A 115 1.68 -28.75 -11.45
CA TRP A 115 2.30 -28.29 -12.69
C TRP A 115 1.41 -27.27 -13.40
N PHE A 116 2.05 -26.28 -14.01
CA PHE A 116 1.42 -25.18 -14.72
C PHE A 116 2.08 -25.02 -16.09
N ASP A 117 1.26 -24.63 -17.08
CA ASP A 117 1.71 -24.43 -18.45
C ASP A 117 2.27 -23.02 -18.70
N SER A 118 2.20 -22.13 -17.71
CA SER A 118 2.79 -20.79 -17.76
C SER A 118 3.36 -20.34 -16.42
N ARG A 119 4.38 -19.47 -16.50
CA ARG A 119 5.04 -18.85 -15.35
C ARG A 119 4.06 -18.02 -14.52
N ASP A 120 3.25 -17.20 -15.18
CA ASP A 120 2.25 -16.34 -14.52
C ASP A 120 1.23 -17.16 -13.72
N ALA A 121 0.70 -18.24 -14.30
CA ALA A 121 -0.25 -19.10 -13.61
C ALA A 121 0.36 -19.77 -12.36
N ALA A 122 1.61 -20.24 -12.46
CA ALA A 122 2.31 -20.83 -11.32
C ALA A 122 2.56 -19.81 -10.19
N LEU A 123 3.01 -18.59 -10.53
CA LEU A 123 3.28 -17.54 -9.54
C LEU A 123 1.99 -17.01 -8.89
N SER A 124 0.92 -16.86 -9.67
CA SER A 124 -0.41 -16.50 -9.16
C SER A 124 -0.97 -17.56 -8.21
N ASP A 125 -0.83 -18.85 -8.57
CA ASP A 125 -1.27 -19.95 -7.72
C ASP A 125 -0.44 -20.03 -6.44
N LEU A 126 0.88 -19.82 -6.51
CA LEU A 126 1.75 -19.77 -5.33
C LEU A 126 1.32 -18.68 -4.36
N LEU A 127 1.12 -17.43 -4.83
CA LEU A 127 0.67 -16.32 -3.98
C LEU A 127 -0.67 -16.64 -3.34
N ARG A 128 -1.66 -17.09 -4.13
CA ARG A 128 -2.97 -17.47 -3.64
C ARG A 128 -2.90 -18.58 -2.59
N LEU A 129 -2.11 -19.62 -2.85
CA LEU A 129 -1.98 -20.77 -1.96
C LEU A 129 -1.38 -20.36 -0.61
N LEU A 130 -0.36 -19.50 -0.61
CA LEU A 130 0.26 -18.98 0.61
C LEU A 130 -0.73 -18.10 1.42
N LEU A 131 -1.45 -17.19 0.75
CA LEU A 131 -2.45 -16.33 1.39
C LEU A 131 -3.59 -17.15 2.02
N ILE A 132 -4.18 -18.09 1.26
CA ILE A 132 -5.33 -18.88 1.73
C ILE A 132 -5.00 -19.78 2.92
N ARG A 133 -3.75 -20.24 3.01
CA ARG A 133 -3.29 -21.14 4.07
C ARG A 133 -2.74 -20.43 5.30
N SER A 134 -2.52 -19.13 5.20
CA SER A 134 -1.95 -18.35 6.29
C SER A 134 -2.92 -18.21 7.44
N GLY A 135 -2.42 -18.39 8.66
CA GLY A 135 -3.13 -18.06 9.90
C GLY A 135 -2.88 -16.63 10.38
N THR A 136 -2.00 -15.86 9.73
CA THR A 136 -1.60 -14.51 10.19
C THR A 136 -1.90 -13.39 9.19
N VAL A 137 -2.08 -13.69 7.90
CA VAL A 137 -2.57 -12.71 6.91
C VAL A 137 -4.00 -12.27 7.27
N ALA A 138 -4.29 -10.98 7.08
CA ALA A 138 -5.62 -10.42 7.30
C ALA A 138 -6.69 -11.16 6.48
N GLU A 139 -7.83 -11.46 7.10
CA GLU A 139 -8.91 -12.24 6.47
C GLU A 139 -9.50 -11.52 5.24
N SER A 140 -9.48 -10.19 5.22
CA SER A 140 -9.86 -9.36 4.07
C SER A 140 -9.03 -9.67 2.81
N LEU A 141 -7.71 -9.76 2.96
CA LEU A 141 -6.77 -10.14 1.89
C LEU A 141 -6.96 -11.61 1.48
N THR A 142 -7.13 -12.48 2.47
CA THR A 142 -7.39 -13.90 2.24
C THR A 142 -8.70 -14.12 1.47
N SER A 143 -9.75 -13.38 1.82
CA SER A 143 -11.06 -13.39 1.14
C SER A 143 -10.97 -12.85 -0.28
N ALA A 144 -10.19 -11.77 -0.51
CA ALA A 144 -9.90 -11.29 -1.85
C ALA A 144 -9.18 -12.35 -2.71
N ALA A 145 -8.24 -13.10 -2.13
CA ALA A 145 -7.55 -14.19 -2.83
C ALA A 145 -8.50 -15.37 -3.17
N ARG A 146 -9.44 -15.72 -2.28
CA ARG A 146 -10.47 -16.76 -2.49
C ARG A 146 -11.52 -16.33 -3.53
N SER A 147 -11.92 -15.06 -3.53
CA SER A 147 -12.96 -14.55 -4.44
C SER A 147 -12.42 -14.26 -5.85
N ALA A 148 -11.13 -13.97 -6.00
CA ALA A 148 -10.49 -13.84 -7.30
C ALA A 148 -10.60 -15.16 -8.11
N SER A 149 -10.87 -15.04 -9.41
CA SER A 149 -11.00 -16.19 -10.33
C SER A 149 -9.87 -17.21 -10.13
N PRO A 150 -10.16 -18.53 -10.11
CA PRO A 150 -9.13 -19.57 -9.91
C PRO A 150 -7.96 -19.47 -10.89
N ASN A 151 -8.21 -18.97 -12.10
CA ASN A 151 -7.21 -18.79 -13.16
C ASN A 151 -6.81 -17.30 -13.34
N ALA A 152 -7.02 -16.46 -12.33
CA ALA A 152 -6.60 -15.07 -12.38
C ALA A 152 -5.08 -14.96 -12.59
N SER A 153 -4.65 -14.04 -13.45
CA SER A 153 -3.23 -13.71 -13.59
C SER A 153 -2.68 -13.12 -12.31
N LEU A 154 -1.36 -13.12 -12.17
CA LEU A 154 -0.72 -12.54 -10.98
C LEU A 154 -1.06 -11.05 -10.84
N ALA A 155 -1.14 -10.33 -11.96
CA ALA A 155 -1.55 -8.92 -11.97
C ALA A 155 -3.01 -8.71 -11.51
N ALA A 156 -3.93 -9.59 -11.92
CA ALA A 156 -5.33 -9.50 -11.53
C ALA A 156 -5.54 -9.82 -10.04
N LEU A 157 -4.83 -10.84 -9.53
CA LEU A 157 -4.81 -11.17 -8.10
C LEU A 157 -4.22 -10.01 -7.29
N SER A 158 -3.06 -9.49 -7.69
CA SER A 158 -2.40 -8.37 -7.00
C SER A 158 -3.26 -7.11 -6.98
N SER A 159 -3.96 -6.80 -8.08
CA SER A 159 -4.91 -5.68 -8.13
C SER A 159 -6.14 -5.88 -7.24
N ALA A 160 -6.53 -7.12 -6.94
CA ALA A 160 -7.59 -7.39 -5.97
C ALA A 160 -7.10 -7.14 -4.53
N LEU A 161 -5.85 -7.50 -4.23
CA LEU A 161 -5.23 -7.26 -2.93
C LEU A 161 -4.97 -5.76 -2.70
N ASP A 162 -4.47 -5.03 -3.71
CA ASP A 162 -4.27 -3.58 -3.62
C ASP A 162 -5.60 -2.86 -3.32
N ARG A 163 -6.72 -3.30 -3.90
CA ARG A 163 -8.05 -2.74 -3.60
C ARG A 163 -8.45 -2.93 -2.14
N VAL A 164 -8.14 -4.08 -1.54
CA VAL A 164 -8.42 -4.31 -0.12
C VAL A 164 -7.57 -3.39 0.76
N LEU A 165 -6.27 -3.29 0.48
CA LEU A 165 -5.39 -2.40 1.24
C LEU A 165 -5.81 -0.94 1.09
N LEU A 166 -6.18 -0.51 -0.11
CA LEU A 166 -6.70 0.84 -0.32
C LEU A 166 -8.03 1.07 0.42
N ASP A 167 -8.93 0.09 0.47
CA ASP A 167 -10.22 0.21 1.18
C ASP A 167 -10.05 0.24 2.71
N GLU A 168 -9.11 -0.53 3.26
CA GLU A 168 -8.81 -0.53 4.71
C GLU A 168 -8.21 0.80 5.20
N ILE A 169 -7.48 1.51 4.34
CA ILE A 169 -6.79 2.77 4.66
C ILE A 169 -7.62 3.98 4.17
N SER A 170 -8.63 3.75 3.34
CA SER A 170 -9.48 4.83 2.82
C SER A 170 -10.33 5.45 3.93
N PRO A 171 -10.34 6.80 4.06
CA PRO A 171 -11.22 7.45 5.01
C PRO A 171 -12.68 7.18 4.64
N VAL A 172 -13.44 6.60 5.57
CA VAL A 172 -14.87 6.35 5.35
C VAL A 172 -15.61 7.67 5.55
N ILE A 173 -16.00 8.30 4.44
CA ILE A 173 -16.77 9.55 4.47
C ILE A 173 -18.22 9.26 4.09
N LEU A 174 -19.16 9.62 4.96
CA LEU A 174 -20.60 9.46 4.74
C LEU A 174 -21.26 10.81 4.49
N SER A 175 -21.89 10.95 3.34
CA SER A 175 -22.78 12.07 3.03
C SER A 175 -24.14 11.88 3.71
N PRO A 176 -24.91 12.95 3.96
CA PRO A 176 -26.26 12.81 4.52
C PRO A 176 -27.13 11.85 3.69
N GLY A 177 -27.65 10.80 4.33
CA GLY A 177 -28.45 9.77 3.68
C GLY A 177 -27.66 8.65 3.00
N GLU A 178 -26.33 8.74 2.94
CA GLU A 178 -25.46 7.68 2.43
C GLU A 178 -25.42 6.49 3.40
N VAL A 179 -25.44 5.28 2.83
CA VAL A 179 -25.20 4.04 3.56
C VAL A 179 -23.95 3.40 2.95
N ARG A 180 -22.95 3.09 3.78
CA ARG A 180 -21.82 2.25 3.37
C ARG A 180 -21.73 0.98 4.18
N THR A 181 -21.35 -0.09 3.52
CA THR A 181 -21.07 -1.37 4.16
C THR A 181 -19.59 -1.44 4.49
N LEU A 182 -19.27 -1.63 5.76
CA LEU A 182 -17.92 -1.86 6.27
C LEU A 182 -17.78 -3.30 6.73
N GLN A 183 -16.62 -3.89 6.49
CA GLN A 183 -16.33 -5.26 6.88
C GLN A 183 -15.44 -5.31 8.11
N PHE A 184 -15.78 -6.20 9.04
CA PHE A 184 -15.03 -6.48 10.26
C PHE A 184 -14.88 -7.99 10.41
N ASP A 185 -13.82 -8.53 9.82
CA ASP A 185 -13.63 -9.98 9.74
C ASP A 185 -13.30 -10.63 11.09
N ASP A 186 -12.80 -9.85 12.04
CA ASP A 186 -12.45 -10.31 13.38
C ASP A 186 -13.52 -10.01 14.44
N ALA A 187 -14.64 -9.39 14.08
CA ALA A 187 -15.71 -9.02 15.00
C ALA A 187 -17.00 -9.82 14.78
N ASP A 188 -17.73 -10.10 15.85
CA ASP A 188 -19.06 -10.72 15.81
C ASP A 188 -20.18 -9.66 15.73
N ILE A 189 -19.88 -8.44 16.18
CA ILE A 189 -20.79 -7.30 16.13
C ILE A 189 -20.00 -6.00 15.91
N ALA A 190 -20.56 -5.11 15.09
CA ALA A 190 -20.05 -3.76 14.89
C ALA A 190 -21.01 -2.71 15.47
N VAL A 191 -20.47 -1.73 16.19
CA VAL A 191 -21.25 -0.69 16.86
C VAL A 191 -20.69 0.68 16.49
N GLY A 192 -21.56 1.57 16.03
CA GLY A 192 -21.19 2.95 15.73
C GLY A 192 -21.16 3.82 16.98
N THR A 193 -20.21 4.75 17.06
CA THR A 193 -20.22 5.83 18.05
C THR A 193 -21.36 6.83 17.78
N LYS A 194 -21.57 7.76 18.72
CA LYS A 194 -22.60 8.81 18.60
C LYS A 194 -22.54 9.50 17.24
N GLY A 195 -23.67 9.51 16.54
CA GLY A 195 -23.82 10.14 15.22
C GLY A 195 -23.86 9.17 14.04
N LEU A 196 -23.63 7.87 14.27
CA LEU A 196 -23.85 6.80 13.30
C LEU A 196 -25.04 5.92 13.66
N LYS A 197 -25.74 5.44 12.63
CA LYS A 197 -26.63 4.28 12.67
C LYS A 197 -25.89 3.13 12.01
N VAL A 198 -25.72 2.04 12.74
CA VAL A 198 -25.08 0.82 12.25
C VAL A 198 -26.08 -0.33 12.32
N ARG A 199 -26.28 -1.01 11.20
CA ARG A 199 -27.00 -2.29 11.13
C ARG A 199 -25.99 -3.38 10.79
N THR A 200 -25.97 -4.42 11.60
CA THR A 200 -25.00 -5.52 11.46
C THR A 200 -25.68 -6.76 10.94
N ASP A 201 -25.07 -7.38 9.94
CA ASP A 201 -25.43 -8.70 9.45
C ASP A 201 -24.23 -9.63 9.66
N SER A 202 -24.45 -10.75 10.35
CA SER A 202 -23.44 -11.76 10.62
C SER A 202 -23.03 -12.46 9.32
N GLY A 203 -21.73 -12.54 9.03
CA GLY A 203 -21.21 -13.22 7.85
C GLY A 203 -21.32 -14.75 7.97
N GLU A 204 -21.53 -15.45 6.85
CA GLU A 204 -21.64 -16.92 6.82
C GLU A 204 -20.37 -17.67 7.26
N SER A 205 -19.22 -16.99 7.33
CA SER A 205 -17.89 -17.56 7.62
C SER A 205 -17.23 -17.02 8.90
N GLY A 206 -17.97 -16.30 9.75
CA GLY A 206 -17.39 -15.47 10.82
C GLY A 206 -17.09 -14.06 10.34
N GLY A 207 -17.01 -13.11 11.27
CA GLY A 207 -16.96 -11.68 10.96
C GLY A 207 -18.36 -11.06 10.81
N VAL A 208 -18.40 -9.73 10.75
CA VAL A 208 -19.65 -8.95 10.63
C VAL A 208 -19.55 -7.93 9.51
N SER A 209 -20.65 -7.81 8.75
CA SER A 209 -20.85 -6.74 7.78
C SER A 209 -21.72 -5.66 8.41
N ALA A 210 -21.25 -4.41 8.37
CA ALA A 210 -21.87 -3.29 9.05
C ALA A 210 -22.35 -2.25 8.03
N ALA A 211 -23.67 -2.13 7.85
CA ALA A 211 -24.27 -1.04 7.08
C ALA A 211 -24.35 0.23 7.96
N VAL A 212 -23.52 1.22 7.64
CA VAL A 212 -23.27 2.44 8.39
C VAL A 212 -23.89 3.63 7.68
N SER A 213 -24.64 4.45 8.40
CA SER A 213 -25.24 5.69 7.90
C SER A 213 -25.24 6.78 8.96
N PRO A 214 -25.34 8.07 8.59
CA PRO A 214 -25.46 9.14 9.57
C PRO A 214 -26.79 9.05 10.36
N ALA A 215 -26.73 9.23 11.69
CA ALA A 215 -27.90 9.23 12.54
C ALA A 215 -28.72 10.54 12.45
N SER A 216 -28.04 11.67 12.25
CA SER A 216 -28.56 13.04 12.01
C SER A 216 -27.41 14.02 11.74
N ILE A 217 -27.71 15.22 11.22
CA ILE A 217 -26.73 16.27 10.86
C ILE A 217 -25.82 16.63 12.04
N GLY A 218 -24.51 16.74 11.76
CA GLY A 218 -23.53 17.47 12.53
C GLY A 218 -23.27 16.98 13.94
N THR A 219 -22.20 16.20 14.12
CA THR A 219 -21.47 16.25 15.39
C THR A 219 -20.06 16.78 15.27
N GLY A 220 -19.54 17.06 14.06
CA GLY A 220 -18.19 17.64 13.85
C GLY A 220 -17.08 16.92 14.62
N SER A 221 -17.30 15.67 15.05
CA SER A 221 -16.46 14.89 15.95
C SER A 221 -16.11 13.58 15.25
N ARG A 222 -14.88 13.12 15.45
CA ARG A 222 -14.36 11.85 14.93
C ARG A 222 -15.30 10.72 15.37
N GLN A 223 -15.95 10.05 14.42
CA GLN A 223 -16.83 8.92 14.69
C GLN A 223 -16.10 7.63 14.36
N PHE A 224 -16.49 6.55 15.01
CA PHE A 224 -15.91 5.24 14.81
C PHE A 224 -17.00 4.19 14.68
N VAL A 225 -16.71 3.17 13.90
CA VAL A 225 -17.42 1.89 13.95
C VAL A 225 -16.47 0.89 14.59
N LEU A 226 -16.88 0.37 15.73
CA LEU A 226 -16.08 -0.47 16.61
C LEU A 226 -16.56 -1.91 16.49
N GLY A 227 -15.66 -2.83 16.15
CA GLY A 227 -15.93 -4.26 16.12
C GLY A 227 -15.61 -4.93 17.45
N PHE A 228 -16.52 -5.77 17.94
CA PHE A 228 -16.37 -6.53 19.18
C PHE A 228 -16.50 -8.02 18.90
N ARG A 229 -15.75 -8.81 19.68
CA ARG A 229 -15.79 -10.28 19.65
C ARG A 229 -16.26 -10.84 20.98
N GLU A 230 -17.06 -11.89 20.93
CA GLU A 230 -17.55 -12.62 22.11
C GLU A 230 -16.38 -13.14 22.95
N GLY A 231 -16.53 -13.14 24.28
CA GLY A 231 -15.50 -13.62 25.21
C GLY A 231 -14.35 -12.62 25.49
N ARG A 232 -14.34 -11.44 24.87
CA ARG A 232 -13.45 -10.33 25.22
C ARG A 232 -14.20 -9.30 26.05
N TYR A 233 -13.64 -8.88 27.19
CA TYR A 233 -14.15 -7.71 27.94
C TYR A 233 -14.26 -6.53 26.96
N PHE A 234 -15.42 -5.85 26.88
CA PHE A 234 -15.79 -4.74 25.98
C PHE A 234 -14.65 -3.83 25.50
N ARG A 235 -13.76 -4.40 24.69
CA ARG A 235 -12.57 -3.78 24.11
C ARG A 235 -12.70 -4.10 22.64
N PRO A 236 -12.71 -3.07 21.77
CA PRO A 236 -12.79 -3.29 20.35
C PRO A 236 -11.60 -4.14 19.92
N VAL A 237 -11.86 -5.12 19.05
CA VAL A 237 -10.81 -5.89 18.36
C VAL A 237 -10.39 -5.19 17.08
N SER A 238 -11.29 -4.36 16.54
CA SER A 238 -11.12 -3.59 15.31
C SER A 238 -11.85 -2.25 15.43
N GLU A 239 -11.34 -1.22 14.76
CA GLU A 239 -11.99 0.08 14.66
C GLU A 239 -11.88 0.63 13.24
N ARG A 240 -12.91 1.33 12.80
CA ARG A 240 -12.92 2.06 11.53
C ARG A 240 -13.38 3.48 11.80
N GLU A 241 -12.55 4.44 11.47
CA GLU A 241 -12.93 5.84 11.53
C GLU A 241 -13.94 6.17 10.43
N VAL A 242 -14.96 6.94 10.79
CA VAL A 242 -16.00 7.42 9.89
C VAL A 242 -16.19 8.92 10.08
N THR A 243 -16.20 9.65 8.97
CA THR A 243 -16.45 11.08 8.94
C THR A 243 -17.80 11.35 8.29
N VAL A 244 -18.69 12.06 8.98
CA VAL A 244 -19.99 12.47 8.42
C VAL A 244 -19.88 13.90 7.87
N ARG A 245 -20.19 14.10 6.60
CA ARG A 245 -20.24 15.43 5.98
C ARG A 245 -21.46 16.21 6.45
N ASP A 246 -21.26 17.48 6.79
CA ASP A 246 -22.34 18.39 7.14
C ASP A 246 -23.18 18.75 5.91
N GLY A 247 -24.50 18.68 6.07
CA GLY A 247 -25.44 18.70 4.97
C GLY A 247 -25.74 20.09 4.42
N MET A 248 -25.27 20.35 3.21
CA MET A 248 -26.16 20.85 2.16
C MET A 248 -25.96 19.96 0.92
N ALA A 249 -26.96 19.15 0.62
CA ALA A 249 -27.01 18.39 -0.61
C ALA A 249 -26.93 19.38 -1.79
N ARG A 250 -25.86 19.30 -2.58
CA ARG A 250 -25.84 19.91 -3.91
C ARG A 250 -25.53 18.83 -4.93
N GLU A 251 -26.43 18.75 -5.90
CA GLU A 251 -26.48 17.79 -6.99
C GLU A 251 -25.12 17.57 -7.68
N ALA A 252 -24.86 16.28 -7.92
CA ALA A 252 -23.95 15.69 -8.90
C ALA A 252 -22.80 16.58 -9.41
N ALA A 253 -21.60 16.34 -8.87
CA ALA A 253 -20.36 16.56 -9.59
C ALA A 253 -19.39 15.41 -9.31
N THR A 254 -18.75 14.95 -10.37
CA THR A 254 -17.87 13.80 -10.55
C THR A 254 -16.82 13.63 -9.45
N ALA A 255 -16.57 12.37 -9.08
CA ALA A 255 -15.42 11.98 -8.28
C ALA A 255 -14.10 12.33 -9.01
N ASP A 256 -13.08 12.59 -8.20
CA ASP A 256 -11.64 12.57 -8.54
C ASP A 256 -10.94 13.89 -8.86
N GLU A 257 -11.02 14.90 -7.96
CA GLU A 257 -10.03 15.98 -7.90
C GLU A 257 -9.73 16.30 -6.41
N PRO A 258 -8.44 16.47 -6.02
CA PRO A 258 -8.09 16.94 -4.68
C PRO A 258 -8.74 18.31 -4.42
N VAL A 259 -9.11 18.58 -3.16
CA VAL A 259 -9.66 19.90 -2.79
C VAL A 259 -8.56 20.92 -2.94
N GLN A 260 -8.62 21.64 -4.04
CA GLN A 260 -7.65 22.65 -4.42
C GLN A 260 -8.15 24.01 -3.99
N THR A 261 -7.40 24.71 -3.15
CA THR A 261 -7.76 26.08 -2.80
C THR A 261 -7.47 27.02 -3.97
N ALA A 262 -8.20 28.13 -4.06
CA ALA A 262 -7.81 29.24 -4.92
C ALA A 262 -6.41 29.72 -4.50
N ALA A 263 -5.54 29.99 -5.46
CA ALA A 263 -4.19 30.47 -5.18
C ALA A 263 -4.25 31.87 -4.54
N VAL A 264 -3.66 32.02 -3.35
CA VAL A 264 -3.53 33.29 -2.65
C VAL A 264 -2.07 33.77 -2.71
N PRO A 265 -1.76 35.08 -2.68
CA PRO A 265 -0.37 35.53 -2.67
C PRO A 265 0.39 34.97 -1.45
N LEU A 266 1.58 34.41 -1.66
CA LEU A 266 2.48 34.02 -0.57
C LEU A 266 2.94 35.28 0.16
N GLN A 267 2.82 35.28 1.49
CA GLN A 267 3.29 36.34 2.37
C GLN A 267 4.20 35.74 3.44
N ASP A 268 5.07 36.56 4.02
CA ASP A 268 5.86 36.13 5.17
C ASP A 268 5.00 35.99 6.43
N GLY A 269 5.26 34.94 7.21
CA GLY A 269 4.53 34.64 8.44
C GLY A 269 3.08 34.15 8.24
N VAL A 270 2.76 33.52 7.11
CA VAL A 270 1.42 32.93 6.89
C VAL A 270 1.16 31.86 7.93
N THR A 271 -0.01 31.89 8.56
CA THR A 271 -0.51 30.77 9.38
C THR A 271 -1.77 30.23 8.72
N ALA A 272 -1.77 28.94 8.41
CA ALA A 272 -2.85 28.26 7.71
C ALA A 272 -3.10 26.88 8.34
N ALA A 273 -4.08 26.15 7.81
CA ALA A 273 -4.30 24.75 8.18
C ALA A 273 -4.77 23.97 6.95
N ILE A 274 -4.26 22.75 6.81
CA ILE A 274 -4.86 21.74 5.94
C ILE A 274 -6.15 21.31 6.64
N ALA A 275 -7.30 21.72 6.11
CA ALA A 275 -8.61 21.47 6.68
C ALA A 275 -9.14 20.08 6.31
N SER A 276 -8.71 19.53 5.17
CA SER A 276 -9.08 18.18 4.73
C SER A 276 -7.85 17.38 4.24
N SER A 277 -7.83 16.08 4.53
CA SER A 277 -6.79 15.20 3.99
C SER A 277 -6.79 15.25 2.46
N GLY A 278 -5.61 15.46 1.87
CA GLY A 278 -5.44 15.62 0.42
C GLY A 278 -5.84 17.01 -0.10
N GLU A 279 -6.18 17.96 0.78
CA GLU A 279 -6.29 19.37 0.41
C GLU A 279 -4.92 19.91 0.01
N ILE A 280 -4.91 20.64 -1.10
CA ILE A 280 -3.72 21.30 -1.63
C ILE A 280 -3.94 22.81 -1.47
N MET A 281 -3.15 23.40 -0.59
CA MET A 281 -3.08 24.84 -0.41
C MET A 281 -2.18 25.44 -1.48
N ARG A 282 -2.70 26.42 -2.21
CA ARG A 282 -1.94 27.10 -3.26
C ARG A 282 -1.54 28.51 -2.90
N TYR A 283 -0.27 28.83 -3.12
CA TYR A 283 0.27 30.16 -2.97
C TYR A 283 0.93 30.65 -4.25
N THR A 284 0.58 31.85 -4.70
CA THR A 284 1.26 32.51 -5.81
C THR A 284 2.52 33.20 -5.29
N VAL A 285 3.65 32.91 -5.92
CA VAL A 285 4.96 33.49 -5.60
C VAL A 285 5.36 34.44 -6.74
N PRO A 286 5.13 35.76 -6.60
CA PRO A 286 5.57 36.72 -7.60
C PRO A 286 7.09 36.98 -7.44
N VAL A 287 7.86 36.73 -8.50
CA VAL A 287 9.30 37.01 -8.52
C VAL A 287 9.52 38.17 -9.48
N SER A 288 9.78 39.37 -8.94
CA SER A 288 9.95 40.59 -9.74
C SER A 288 11.36 40.73 -10.33
N GLU A 289 12.38 40.24 -9.62
CA GLU A 289 13.77 40.17 -10.06
C GLU A 289 14.30 38.78 -9.67
N GLY A 290 15.15 38.20 -10.52
CA GLY A 290 15.68 36.86 -10.26
C GLY A 290 16.58 36.84 -9.02
N GLY A 291 16.46 35.78 -8.22
CA GLY A 291 17.13 35.65 -6.93
C GLY A 291 16.79 34.34 -6.25
N GLN A 292 17.44 34.08 -5.11
CA GLN A 292 17.19 32.86 -4.33
C GLN A 292 15.96 33.08 -3.44
N ILE A 293 14.98 32.17 -3.53
CA ILE A 293 13.87 32.11 -2.58
C ILE A 293 14.11 30.96 -1.59
N SER A 294 13.81 31.22 -0.32
CA SER A 294 13.73 30.20 0.73
C SER A 294 12.34 30.26 1.35
N VAL A 295 11.64 29.12 1.33
CA VAL A 295 10.32 28.93 1.96
C VAL A 295 10.42 27.79 2.94
N THR A 296 10.08 28.04 4.20
CA THR A 296 10.09 27.03 5.25
C THR A 296 8.70 26.88 5.88
N SER A 297 8.35 25.66 6.25
CA SER A 297 7.18 25.42 7.09
C SER A 297 7.55 25.37 8.58
N THR A 298 6.55 25.63 9.42
CA THR A 298 6.66 25.55 10.87
C THR A 298 5.37 25.00 11.44
N GLY A 299 5.44 24.44 12.65
CA GLY A 299 4.27 23.96 13.37
C GLY A 299 4.25 22.44 13.52
N PRO A 300 3.14 21.89 14.03
CA PRO A 300 3.05 20.47 14.41
C PRO A 300 2.61 19.54 13.28
N SER A 301 2.20 20.08 12.13
CA SER A 301 1.68 19.30 11.00
C SER A 301 2.80 18.95 10.04
N ASP A 302 2.79 17.72 9.56
CA ASP A 302 3.77 17.15 8.65
C ASP A 302 3.36 17.49 7.21
N VAL A 303 3.96 18.56 6.67
CA VAL A 303 3.55 19.16 5.39
C VAL A 303 4.71 19.15 4.41
N GLU A 304 4.40 18.80 3.16
CA GLU A 304 5.32 18.86 2.04
C GLU A 304 4.96 20.00 1.09
N ALA A 305 5.96 20.50 0.37
CA ALA A 305 5.80 21.54 -0.63
C ALA A 305 6.36 21.17 -2.00
N VAL A 306 5.65 21.61 -3.05
CA VAL A 306 6.12 21.56 -4.44
C VAL A 306 5.98 22.94 -5.05
N LEU A 307 7.07 23.45 -5.62
CA LEU A 307 7.12 24.71 -6.34
C LEU A 307 7.02 24.47 -7.85
N TRP A 308 6.04 25.09 -8.48
CA TRP A 308 5.75 24.97 -9.90
C TRP A 308 6.03 26.26 -10.66
N ALA A 309 6.65 26.15 -11.82
CA ALA A 309 6.68 27.21 -12.82
C ALA A 309 5.35 27.32 -13.57
N SER A 310 5.09 28.46 -14.22
CA SER A 310 3.85 28.71 -14.95
C SER A 310 3.59 27.74 -16.12
N ASP A 311 4.61 27.06 -16.61
CA ASP A 311 4.51 26.05 -17.68
C ASP A 311 4.21 24.63 -17.17
N GLY A 312 4.06 24.46 -15.85
CA GLY A 312 3.80 23.17 -15.20
C GLY A 312 5.06 22.39 -14.83
N THR A 313 6.25 22.98 -14.97
CA THR A 313 7.50 22.34 -14.53
C THR A 313 7.66 22.44 -13.01
N VAL A 314 8.03 21.32 -12.36
CA VAL A 314 8.45 21.34 -10.94
C VAL A 314 9.85 21.95 -10.85
N VAL A 315 9.96 23.05 -10.12
CA VAL A 315 11.22 23.76 -9.88
C VAL A 315 11.96 23.21 -8.66
N ALA A 316 11.22 22.98 -7.57
CA ALA A 316 11.75 22.46 -6.32
C ALA A 316 10.64 21.72 -5.55
N ARG A 317 11.05 20.82 -4.66
CA ARG A 317 10.16 20.12 -3.72
C ARG A 317 10.92 19.77 -2.46
N ASP A 318 10.23 19.78 -1.33
CA ASP A 318 10.79 19.35 -0.05
C ASP A 318 9.67 18.91 0.90
N ASP A 319 9.99 17.99 1.81
CA ASP A 319 9.10 17.31 2.75
C ASP A 319 9.61 17.50 4.19
N ASP A 320 10.88 17.16 4.44
CA ASP A 320 11.47 17.09 5.78
C ASP A 320 12.80 17.88 5.93
N GLY A 321 13.12 18.80 5.01
CA GLY A 321 14.40 19.52 5.02
C GLY A 321 14.60 20.52 6.18
N GLY A 322 13.55 20.85 6.93
CA GLY A 322 13.54 21.84 8.02
C GLY A 322 13.51 21.25 9.44
N ASP A 323 13.07 22.04 10.41
CA ASP A 323 13.01 21.62 11.81
C ASP A 323 11.86 20.62 12.05
N GLY A 324 12.19 19.37 12.40
CA GLY A 324 11.20 18.32 12.64
C GLY A 324 10.73 17.68 11.34
N TYR A 325 9.41 17.64 11.13
CA TYR A 325 8.74 17.15 9.91
C TYR A 325 8.24 18.32 9.05
N ASN A 326 9.03 19.40 9.00
CA ASN A 326 8.68 20.60 8.25
C ASN A 326 9.61 20.69 7.03
N PHE A 327 9.08 21.04 5.86
CA PHE A 327 9.89 21.33 4.69
C PHE A 327 10.71 22.61 4.82
N ALA A 328 11.87 22.66 4.15
CA ALA A 328 12.71 23.85 3.94
C ALA A 328 13.18 23.94 2.47
N LEU A 329 12.32 24.53 1.63
CA LEU A 329 12.50 24.62 0.19
C LEU A 329 13.34 25.84 -0.20
N GLU A 330 14.44 25.62 -0.92
CA GLU A 330 15.28 26.67 -1.51
C GLU A 330 15.36 26.51 -3.04
N ALA A 331 15.26 27.62 -3.78
CA ALA A 331 15.36 27.63 -5.24
C ALA A 331 15.89 28.97 -5.79
N ASP A 332 16.72 28.91 -6.82
CA ASP A 332 17.08 30.08 -7.64
C ASP A 332 16.01 30.29 -8.71
N LEU A 333 15.33 31.44 -8.68
CA LEU A 333 14.23 31.75 -9.59
C LEU A 333 14.59 32.93 -10.50
N GLU A 334 14.14 32.88 -11.74
CA GLU A 334 14.12 34.06 -12.62
C GLU A 334 12.88 34.90 -12.36
N ALA A 335 12.83 36.11 -12.91
CA ALA A 335 11.62 36.93 -12.85
C ALA A 335 10.43 36.22 -13.53
N GLY A 336 9.34 36.00 -12.81
CA GLY A 336 8.23 35.17 -13.26
C GLY A 336 7.15 34.91 -12.22
N SER A 337 6.19 34.08 -12.60
CA SER A 337 5.07 33.66 -11.75
C SER A 337 5.21 32.18 -11.41
N TYR A 338 5.26 31.88 -10.12
CA TYR A 338 5.37 30.52 -9.61
C TYR A 338 4.20 30.19 -8.67
N THR A 339 3.92 28.90 -8.52
CA THR A 339 2.88 28.41 -7.60
C THR A 339 3.50 27.44 -6.62
N LEU A 340 3.43 27.76 -5.33
CA LEU A 340 3.75 26.84 -4.25
C LEU A 340 2.49 26.05 -3.88
N GLU A 341 2.57 24.74 -4.00
CA GLU A 341 1.56 23.82 -3.48
C GLU A 341 2.04 23.25 -2.16
N VAL A 342 1.23 23.38 -1.11
CA VAL A 342 1.49 22.81 0.22
C VAL A 342 0.37 21.85 0.56
N ARG A 343 0.73 20.65 1.00
CA ARG A 343 -0.22 19.63 1.45
C ARG A 343 0.37 18.84 2.61
N HIS A 344 -0.46 18.09 3.31
CA HIS A 344 0.04 17.14 4.30
C HIS A 344 0.77 15.98 3.59
N CYS A 345 1.96 15.58 4.06
CA CYS A 345 2.76 14.52 3.42
C CYS A 345 1.99 13.16 3.40
N CYS A 346 1.26 12.90 4.48
CA CYS A 346 0.50 11.69 4.73
C CYS A 346 -0.95 12.02 5.11
N ALA A 347 -1.90 11.97 4.17
CA ALA A 347 -3.37 11.95 4.36
C ALA A 347 -3.92 12.61 5.66
N GLY A 348 -3.39 13.78 6.01
CA GLY A 348 -3.54 14.38 7.34
C GLY A 348 -4.05 15.80 7.25
N THR A 349 -4.31 16.38 8.42
CA THR A 349 -4.83 17.74 8.58
C THR A 349 -4.15 18.40 9.75
N GLY A 350 -4.19 19.72 9.79
CA GLY A 350 -3.65 20.46 10.92
C GLY A 350 -3.04 21.81 10.54
N PRO A 351 -2.71 22.63 11.56
CA PRO A 351 -2.14 23.94 11.36
C PRO A 351 -0.67 23.87 10.94
N PHE A 352 -0.27 24.76 10.05
CA PHE A 352 1.12 25.00 9.68
C PHE A 352 1.35 26.50 9.48
N GLY A 353 2.59 26.94 9.66
CA GLY A 353 3.05 28.28 9.33
C GLY A 353 4.01 28.25 8.16
N LEU A 354 4.08 29.31 7.37
CA LEU A 354 5.06 29.51 6.30
C LEU A 354 5.88 30.78 6.57
N THR A 355 7.20 30.66 6.43
CA THR A 355 8.13 31.79 6.43
C THR A 355 8.77 31.86 5.06
N VAL A 356 8.85 33.06 4.48
CA VAL A 356 9.47 33.26 3.17
C VAL A 356 10.52 34.36 3.24
N SER A 357 11.67 34.09 2.63
CA SER A 357 12.71 35.09 2.40
C SER A 357 13.20 35.03 0.96
N GLN A 358 13.54 36.19 0.42
CA GLN A 358 14.08 36.34 -0.92
C GLN A 358 15.36 37.19 -0.84
N GLN A 359 16.44 36.70 -1.46
CA GLN A 359 17.75 37.36 -1.48
C GLN A 359 18.12 37.88 -2.85
#